data_AF-A0A1X6MS68-F1
#
_entry.id   AF-A0A1X6MS68-F1
#
_cell.length_a   1.000
_cell.length_b   1.000
_cell.length_c   1.000
_cell.angle_alpha   90.00
_cell.angle_beta   90.00
_cell.angle_gamma   90.00
#
_symmetry.space_group_name_H-M   'P 1'
#
loop_
_entity.id
_entity.type
_entity.pdbx_description
1 polymer ?
#
loop_
_entity_poly.entity_id
_entity_poly.type
_entity_poly.pdbx_seq_one_letter_code
_entity_poly.pdbx_strand_id
1 'polypeptide(L)'
;MDRRMGLESLYGVGGGTISREAQKNLDKAEDLCRKKKPEKAIPFLMKALEDPNNLDAAVQLAFVMPNMDMSLNVLEDTEKKGNISTVGCRAHLLRTLGPDAFDDNGDSVGYFWGLIETRPYMRVLQAIIRVSFEKGDFAKSANTIAETLRLCPGDNMGQRDWMGSVLIKAGRIQDALSFCQAWTEPETMRTGTPPPLGGCKFDPPSQTPLSQERLGGFKYCESSLIYPAALAAFKLWGDCELARQYLKLAAELNPHVLRKILARAEQPAGLNHLPRTPNGPEQGHDYLWLTQDLWMVPDVWAWADGDVAKEAVLKTCSRPGCGRRETTVAQFKCCGACKDAVYCGQECQKKDWKAHKPKCQERRKLKDTIRAMQRPRSTG
;
A
#
# COMPACT_ATOMS: atom_id res chain seq x y z
N MET A 1 -6.86 6.96 -8.67
CA MET A 1 -5.97 6.85 -9.84
C MET A 1 -6.28 8.00 -10.79
N ASP A 2 -5.29 8.61 -11.45
CA ASP A 2 -5.54 9.75 -12.37
C ASP A 2 -6.01 9.23 -13.73
N ARG A 3 -7.30 9.44 -14.04
CA ARG A 3 -7.95 8.95 -15.28
C ARG A 3 -7.72 9.88 -16.47
N ARG A 4 -6.97 10.98 -16.29
CA ARG A 4 -6.65 11.95 -17.35
C ARG A 4 -5.49 11.51 -18.25
N MET A 5 -4.90 10.35 -17.97
CA MET A 5 -3.77 9.79 -18.70
C MET A 5 -4.09 8.35 -19.16
N GLY A 6 -3.62 7.96 -20.35
CA GLY A 6 -3.77 6.60 -20.88
C GLY A 6 -5.08 6.33 -21.62
N LEU A 7 -5.46 5.06 -21.77
CA LEU A 7 -6.59 4.65 -22.63
C LEU A 7 -7.93 5.31 -22.25
N GLU A 8 -8.22 5.52 -20.96
CA GLU A 8 -9.47 6.15 -20.53
C GLU A 8 -9.55 7.65 -20.86
N SER A 9 -8.43 8.33 -21.15
CA SER A 9 -8.48 9.70 -21.64
C SER A 9 -8.85 9.80 -23.13
N LEU A 10 -8.60 8.72 -23.89
CA LEU A 10 -8.92 8.63 -25.32
C LEU A 10 -10.33 8.09 -25.54
N TYR A 11 -10.72 7.07 -24.79
CA TYR A 11 -11.96 6.32 -24.99
C TYR A 11 -13.06 6.66 -23.96
N GLY A 12 -12.74 7.45 -22.93
CA GLY A 12 -13.66 7.75 -21.81
C GLY A 12 -13.60 6.69 -20.70
N VAL A 13 -14.21 7.01 -19.55
CA VAL A 13 -14.29 6.10 -18.39
C VAL A 13 -14.95 4.78 -18.81
N GLY A 14 -14.33 3.65 -18.46
CA GLY A 14 -14.84 2.32 -18.81
C GLY A 14 -15.00 2.09 -20.31
N GLY A 15 -14.23 2.78 -21.17
CA GLY A 15 -14.37 2.69 -22.62
C GLY A 15 -15.48 3.55 -23.22
N GLY A 16 -15.99 4.55 -22.49
CA GLY A 16 -17.07 5.41 -22.97
C GLY A 16 -18.46 4.80 -22.78
N THR A 17 -18.56 3.82 -21.88
CA THR A 17 -19.78 3.08 -21.54
C THR A 17 -20.79 3.87 -20.70
N ILE A 18 -20.44 5.11 -20.32
CA ILE A 18 -21.30 6.02 -19.58
C ILE A 18 -21.70 7.23 -20.42
N SER A 19 -22.89 7.74 -20.18
CA SER A 19 -23.44 8.92 -20.84
C SER A 19 -22.62 10.18 -20.55
N ARG A 20 -22.64 11.12 -21.51
CA ARG A 20 -21.97 12.44 -21.34
C ARG A 20 -22.50 13.22 -20.14
N GLU A 21 -23.79 13.07 -19.83
CA GLU A 21 -24.40 13.71 -18.66
C GLU A 21 -23.85 13.11 -17.35
N ALA A 22 -23.75 11.78 -17.27
CA ALA A 22 -23.19 11.10 -16.10
C ALA A 22 -21.70 11.48 -15.89
N GLN A 23 -20.90 11.50 -16.96
CA GLN A 23 -19.50 11.94 -16.91
C GLN A 23 -19.37 13.38 -16.41
N LYS A 24 -20.17 14.31 -16.95
CA LYS A 24 -20.15 15.72 -16.54
C LYS A 24 -20.47 15.90 -15.05
N ASN A 25 -21.44 15.14 -14.53
CA ASN A 25 -21.80 15.19 -13.12
C ASN A 25 -20.70 14.59 -12.24
N LEU A 26 -20.08 13.48 -12.65
CA LEU A 26 -18.92 12.89 -11.96
C LEU A 26 -17.74 13.86 -11.88
N ASP A 27 -17.38 14.50 -13.00
CA ASP A 27 -16.27 15.46 -13.04
C ASP A 27 -16.50 16.64 -12.09
N LYS A 28 -17.75 17.10 -11.99
CA LYS A 28 -18.16 18.18 -11.07
C LYS A 28 -18.11 17.72 -9.61
N ALA A 29 -18.58 16.52 -9.31
CA ALA A 29 -18.47 15.92 -7.98
C ALA A 29 -16.99 15.85 -7.53
N GLU A 30 -16.11 15.38 -8.40
CA GLU A 30 -14.67 15.26 -8.09
C GLU A 30 -13.98 16.60 -7.91
N ASP A 31 -14.37 17.62 -8.68
CA ASP A 31 -13.87 18.97 -8.49
C ASP A 31 -14.26 19.52 -7.10
N LEU A 32 -15.49 19.25 -6.65
CA LEU A 32 -15.94 19.61 -5.30
C LEU A 32 -15.16 18.86 -4.21
N CYS A 33 -14.92 17.56 -4.39
CA CYS A 33 -14.07 16.77 -3.48
C CYS A 33 -12.63 17.32 -3.44
N ARG A 34 -12.03 17.65 -4.59
CA ARG A 34 -10.71 18.29 -4.68
C ARG A 34 -10.66 19.64 -3.98
N LYS A 35 -11.78 20.39 -4.00
CA LYS A 35 -11.97 21.66 -3.26
C LYS A 35 -12.35 21.46 -1.79
N LYS A 36 -12.26 20.24 -1.25
CA LYS A 36 -12.61 19.87 0.14
C LYS A 36 -14.04 20.21 0.52
N LYS A 37 -14.98 20.01 -0.41
CA LYS A 37 -16.43 20.16 -0.20
C LYS A 37 -17.17 18.86 -0.56
N PRO A 38 -16.79 17.72 0.04
CA PRO A 38 -17.34 16.40 -0.32
C PRO A 38 -18.86 16.32 -0.15
N GLU A 39 -19.42 17.00 0.85
CA GLU A 39 -20.86 17.05 1.10
C GLU A 39 -21.65 17.68 -0.06
N LYS A 40 -21.05 18.65 -0.77
CA LYS A 40 -21.67 19.29 -1.93
C LYS A 40 -21.58 18.43 -3.19
N ALA A 41 -20.75 17.38 -3.19
CA ALA A 41 -20.61 16.47 -4.31
C ALA A 41 -21.80 15.50 -4.41
N ILE A 42 -22.49 15.22 -3.29
CA ILE A 42 -23.54 14.19 -3.21
C ILE A 42 -24.64 14.35 -4.27
N PRO A 43 -25.26 15.52 -4.49
CA PRO A 43 -26.30 15.66 -5.51
C PRO A 43 -25.80 15.35 -6.93
N PHE A 44 -24.54 15.68 -7.23
CA PHE A 44 -23.93 15.37 -8.52
C PHE A 44 -23.60 13.88 -8.64
N LEU A 45 -23.17 13.23 -7.57
CA LEU A 45 -22.95 11.78 -7.55
C LEU A 45 -24.25 11.02 -7.74
N MET A 46 -25.33 11.42 -7.06
CA MET A 46 -26.66 10.82 -7.26
C MET A 46 -27.14 10.98 -8.70
N LYS A 47 -26.94 12.17 -9.31
CA LYS A 47 -27.27 12.39 -10.72
C LYS A 47 -26.41 11.57 -11.68
N ALA A 48 -25.12 11.40 -11.36
CA ALA A 48 -24.20 10.59 -12.14
C ALA A 48 -24.52 9.08 -12.09
N LEU A 49 -25.13 8.62 -10.98
CA LEU A 49 -25.56 7.25 -10.75
C LEU A 49 -26.91 6.89 -11.39
N GLU A 50 -27.64 7.86 -11.95
CA GLU A 50 -28.78 7.54 -12.82
C GLU A 50 -28.33 6.73 -14.06
N ASP A 51 -27.05 6.82 -14.42
CA ASP A 51 -26.41 5.90 -15.36
C ASP A 51 -25.86 4.66 -14.61
N PRO A 52 -26.44 3.46 -14.82
CA PRO A 52 -26.04 2.24 -14.13
C PRO A 52 -24.56 1.89 -14.26
N ASN A 53 -23.93 2.30 -15.36
CA ASN A 53 -22.56 1.89 -15.67
C ASN A 53 -21.52 2.80 -15.00
N ASN A 54 -21.94 3.87 -14.31
CA ASN A 54 -21.03 4.84 -13.71
C ASN A 54 -20.53 4.41 -12.33
N LEU A 55 -19.75 3.32 -12.30
CA LEU A 55 -19.24 2.73 -11.06
C LEU A 55 -18.28 3.64 -10.32
N ASP A 56 -17.58 4.52 -11.02
CA ASP A 56 -16.69 5.50 -10.40
C ASP A 56 -17.48 6.52 -9.57
N ALA A 57 -18.71 6.86 -9.97
CA ALA A 57 -19.61 7.66 -9.14
C ALA A 57 -20.01 6.89 -7.87
N ALA A 58 -20.22 5.57 -7.95
CA ALA A 58 -20.53 4.75 -6.79
C ALA A 58 -19.33 4.68 -5.82
N VAL A 59 -18.12 4.50 -6.34
CA VAL A 59 -16.88 4.55 -5.56
C VAL A 59 -16.76 5.91 -4.86
N GLN A 60 -16.92 7.01 -5.60
CA GLN A 60 -16.81 8.35 -5.02
C GLN A 60 -17.92 8.64 -3.99
N LEU A 61 -19.13 8.12 -4.20
CA LEU A 61 -20.25 8.19 -3.26
C LEU A 61 -19.91 7.46 -1.96
N ALA A 62 -19.34 6.25 -2.03
CA ALA A 62 -18.95 5.48 -0.87
C ALA A 62 -18.00 6.26 0.06
N PHE A 63 -17.04 7.00 -0.49
CA PHE A 63 -16.10 7.81 0.29
C PHE A 63 -16.66 9.11 0.87
N VAL A 64 -17.90 9.49 0.53
CA VAL A 64 -18.60 10.64 1.14
C VAL A 64 -19.76 10.21 2.04
N MET A 65 -19.95 8.91 2.24
CA MET A 65 -20.96 8.40 3.16
C MET A 65 -20.63 8.74 4.62
N PRO A 66 -21.64 8.90 5.49
CA PRO A 66 -21.44 9.28 6.89
C PRO A 66 -20.63 8.29 7.73
N ASN A 67 -20.62 7.00 7.34
CA ASN A 67 -19.92 5.94 8.04
C ASN A 67 -19.53 4.81 7.08
N MET A 68 -18.58 3.97 7.53
CA MET A 68 -18.00 2.89 6.73
C MET A 68 -18.99 1.75 6.42
N ASP A 69 -20.02 1.54 7.24
CA ASP A 69 -21.06 0.54 6.93
C ASP A 69 -21.86 0.94 5.69
N MET A 70 -22.29 2.20 5.62
CA MET A 70 -22.94 2.74 4.43
C MET A 70 -22.00 2.74 3.23
N SER A 71 -20.73 3.12 3.41
CA SER A 71 -19.71 3.04 2.34
C SER A 71 -19.59 1.63 1.78
N LEU A 72 -19.50 0.63 2.65
CA LEU A 72 -19.30 -0.76 2.25
C LEU A 72 -20.56 -1.34 1.60
N ASN A 73 -21.75 -1.01 2.10
CA ASN A 73 -23.01 -1.42 1.48
C ASN A 73 -23.13 -0.88 0.04
N VAL A 74 -22.82 0.41 -0.19
CA VAL A 74 -22.83 0.99 -1.54
C VAL A 74 -21.89 0.23 -2.48
N LEU A 75 -20.69 -0.10 -2.01
CA LEU A 75 -19.70 -0.81 -2.83
C LEU A 75 -20.09 -2.27 -3.10
N GLU A 76 -20.61 -2.97 -2.10
CA GLU A 76 -21.05 -4.37 -2.24
C GLU A 76 -22.28 -4.49 -3.12
N ASP A 77 -23.23 -3.56 -3.02
CA ASP A 77 -24.36 -3.51 -3.94
C ASP A 77 -23.87 -3.23 -5.36
N THR A 78 -22.92 -2.30 -5.54
CA THR A 78 -22.31 -2.02 -6.84
C THR A 78 -21.62 -3.25 -7.46
N GLU A 79 -20.96 -4.06 -6.63
CA GLU A 79 -20.28 -5.30 -7.06
C GLU A 79 -21.28 -6.44 -7.35
N LYS A 80 -22.16 -6.76 -6.40
CA LYS A 80 -23.05 -7.95 -6.40
C LYS A 80 -24.39 -7.74 -7.08
N LYS A 81 -25.06 -6.61 -6.81
CA LYS A 81 -26.49 -6.40 -7.08
C LYS A 81 -26.78 -4.94 -7.38
N GLY A 82 -26.92 -4.61 -8.66
CA GLY A 82 -27.76 -3.47 -9.00
C GLY A 82 -29.19 -3.81 -8.62
N ASN A 83 -29.79 -3.08 -7.67
CA ASN A 83 -31.20 -3.26 -7.34
C ASN A 83 -32.09 -2.36 -8.21
N ILE A 84 -33.09 -3.02 -8.80
CA ILE A 84 -34.38 -2.59 -9.37
C ILE A 84 -34.40 -1.69 -10.63
N SER A 85 -33.35 -0.96 -10.99
CA SER A 85 -33.31 -0.25 -12.29
C SER A 85 -31.96 -0.21 -12.98
N THR A 86 -30.93 -0.79 -12.36
CA THR A 86 -29.53 -0.69 -12.81
C THR A 86 -28.88 -2.07 -12.79
N VAL A 87 -28.13 -2.42 -13.83
CA VAL A 87 -27.41 -3.70 -13.86
C VAL A 87 -26.16 -3.60 -12.98
N GLY A 88 -25.97 -4.54 -12.04
CA GLY A 88 -24.73 -4.64 -11.24
C GLY A 88 -23.50 -4.89 -12.11
N CYS A 89 -22.35 -4.36 -11.71
CA CYS A 89 -21.16 -4.34 -12.59
C CYS A 89 -20.74 -5.74 -13.07
N ARG A 90 -20.72 -6.73 -12.17
CA ARG A 90 -20.35 -8.10 -12.53
C ARG A 90 -21.27 -8.67 -13.61
N ALA A 91 -22.57 -8.43 -13.50
CA ALA A 91 -23.56 -8.83 -14.51
C ALA A 91 -23.42 -8.05 -15.82
N HIS A 92 -23.04 -6.77 -15.77
CA HIS A 92 -22.69 -6.00 -16.96
C HIS A 92 -21.50 -6.62 -17.69
N LEU A 93 -20.40 -6.90 -16.96
CA LEU A 93 -19.19 -7.49 -17.54
C LEU A 93 -19.46 -8.87 -18.14
N LEU A 94 -20.27 -9.72 -17.50
CA LEU A 94 -20.66 -11.02 -18.07
C LEU A 94 -21.44 -10.89 -19.39
N ARG A 95 -22.21 -9.81 -19.59
CA ARG A 95 -22.90 -9.58 -20.87
C ARG A 95 -21.99 -8.99 -21.94
N THR A 96 -21.04 -8.15 -21.53
CA THR A 96 -20.15 -7.44 -22.45
C THR A 96 -18.98 -8.32 -22.89
N LEU A 97 -18.41 -9.10 -21.98
CA LEU A 97 -17.22 -9.91 -22.19
C LEU A 97 -17.50 -11.41 -22.36
N GLY A 98 -18.72 -11.85 -22.04
CA GLY A 98 -19.13 -13.26 -22.12
C GLY A 98 -19.33 -13.92 -20.75
N PRO A 99 -20.06 -15.05 -20.71
CA PRO A 99 -20.40 -15.75 -19.46
C PRO A 99 -19.19 -16.31 -18.71
N ASP A 100 -18.06 -16.48 -19.40
CA ASP A 100 -16.77 -16.98 -18.92
C ASP A 100 -15.79 -15.86 -18.54
N ALA A 101 -16.21 -14.58 -18.56
CA ALA A 101 -15.33 -13.43 -18.28
C ALA A 101 -14.64 -13.46 -16.90
N PHE A 102 -15.11 -14.29 -15.97
CA PHE A 102 -14.52 -14.48 -14.64
C PHE A 102 -13.99 -15.90 -14.40
N ASP A 103 -14.04 -16.77 -15.40
CA ASP A 103 -13.48 -18.13 -15.36
C ASP A 103 -11.96 -18.07 -15.53
N ASP A 104 -11.22 -18.83 -14.71
CA ASP A 104 -9.76 -18.91 -14.79
C ASP A 104 -9.27 -19.51 -16.11
N ASN A 105 -10.13 -20.23 -16.84
CA ASN A 105 -9.86 -20.79 -18.17
C ASN A 105 -10.36 -19.91 -19.32
N GLY A 106 -11.03 -18.80 -19.01
CA GLY A 106 -11.52 -17.84 -20.01
C GLY A 106 -10.45 -16.83 -20.42
N ASP A 107 -10.73 -16.04 -21.46
CA ASP A 107 -9.75 -15.08 -22.04
C ASP A 107 -9.55 -13.80 -21.21
N SER A 108 -10.42 -13.55 -20.22
CA SER A 108 -10.44 -12.29 -19.48
C SER A 108 -9.61 -12.32 -18.20
N VAL A 109 -9.69 -13.39 -17.41
CA VAL A 109 -8.96 -13.49 -16.12
C VAL A 109 -7.46 -13.41 -16.36
N GLY A 110 -6.75 -12.66 -15.53
CA GLY A 110 -5.34 -12.35 -15.76
C GLY A 110 -5.10 -11.06 -16.55
N TYR A 111 -6.07 -10.63 -17.36
CA TYR A 111 -5.94 -9.52 -18.29
C TYR A 111 -6.90 -8.35 -18.04
N PHE A 112 -7.63 -8.33 -16.90
CA PHE A 112 -8.63 -7.30 -16.60
C PHE A 112 -8.09 -5.88 -16.81
N TRP A 113 -6.86 -5.57 -16.38
CA TRP A 113 -6.31 -4.22 -16.58
C TRP A 113 -6.17 -3.77 -18.04
N GLY A 114 -5.93 -4.73 -18.95
CA GLY A 114 -5.87 -4.51 -20.38
C GLY A 114 -7.24 -4.26 -21.01
N LEU A 115 -8.30 -4.81 -20.41
CA LEU A 115 -9.69 -4.63 -20.82
C LEU A 115 -10.28 -3.36 -20.19
N ILE A 116 -10.49 -2.33 -21.01
CA ILE A 116 -10.88 -1.00 -20.52
C ILE A 116 -12.22 -1.02 -19.77
N GLU A 117 -13.13 -1.89 -20.19
CA GLU A 117 -14.46 -2.11 -19.63
C GLU A 117 -14.41 -2.59 -18.18
N THR A 118 -13.35 -3.33 -17.79
CA THR A 118 -13.23 -3.89 -16.44
C THR A 118 -12.56 -2.94 -15.45
N ARG A 119 -11.93 -1.86 -15.90
CA ARG A 119 -11.20 -0.95 -15.00
C ARG A 119 -12.09 -0.31 -13.92
N PRO A 120 -13.32 0.14 -14.23
CA PRO A 120 -14.25 0.61 -13.21
C PRO A 120 -14.56 -0.47 -12.15
N TYR A 121 -14.74 -1.73 -12.56
CA TYR A 121 -14.93 -2.85 -11.62
C TYR A 121 -13.73 -3.06 -10.70
N MET A 122 -12.52 -3.04 -11.27
CA MET A 122 -11.28 -3.17 -10.50
C MET A 122 -11.13 -2.03 -9.46
N ARG A 123 -11.60 -0.81 -9.80
CA ARG A 123 -11.65 0.31 -8.85
C ARG A 123 -12.70 0.14 -7.74
N VAL A 124 -13.84 -0.49 -8.03
CA VAL A 124 -14.81 -0.89 -6.99
C VAL A 124 -14.16 -1.86 -6.01
N LEU A 125 -13.47 -2.90 -6.50
CA LEU A 125 -12.74 -3.84 -5.64
C LEU A 125 -11.67 -3.14 -4.79
N GLN A 126 -10.88 -2.23 -5.38
CA GLN A 126 -9.90 -1.43 -4.64
C GLN A 126 -10.55 -0.58 -3.54
N ALA A 127 -11.74 -0.02 -3.77
CA ALA A 127 -12.48 0.71 -2.76
C ALA A 127 -12.99 -0.21 -1.64
N ILE A 128 -13.49 -1.41 -1.98
CA ILE A 128 -13.90 -2.42 -0.99
C ILE A 128 -12.72 -2.81 -0.10
N ILE A 129 -11.55 -3.07 -0.68
CA ILE A 129 -10.31 -3.39 0.06
C ILE A 129 -10.05 -2.30 1.11
N ARG A 130 -10.03 -1.04 0.67
CA ARG A 130 -9.69 0.07 1.55
C ARG A 130 -10.72 0.28 2.66
N VAL A 131 -12.01 0.33 2.33
CA VAL A 131 -13.08 0.55 3.32
C VAL A 131 -13.16 -0.62 4.31
N SER A 132 -13.03 -1.86 3.83
CA SER A 132 -13.04 -3.05 4.69
C SER A 132 -11.87 -3.04 5.66
N PHE A 133 -10.67 -2.70 5.18
CA PHE A 133 -9.48 -2.58 6.03
C PHE A 133 -9.64 -1.50 7.10
N GLU A 134 -10.03 -0.29 6.73
CA GLU A 134 -10.20 0.83 7.67
C GLU A 134 -11.32 0.55 8.69
N LYS A 135 -12.34 -0.24 8.32
CA LYS A 135 -13.40 -0.73 9.21
C LYS A 135 -12.95 -1.85 10.16
N GLY A 136 -11.82 -2.52 9.87
CA GLY A 136 -11.33 -3.67 10.61
C GLY A 136 -11.83 -5.04 10.11
N ASP A 137 -12.54 -5.09 8.98
CA ASP A 137 -12.91 -6.34 8.29
C ASP A 137 -11.74 -6.82 7.42
N PHE A 138 -10.69 -7.31 8.09
CA PHE A 138 -9.45 -7.74 7.43
C PHE A 138 -9.65 -8.98 6.57
N ALA A 139 -10.59 -9.87 6.93
CA ALA A 139 -10.89 -11.06 6.14
C ALA A 139 -11.47 -10.68 4.77
N LYS A 140 -12.45 -9.76 4.74
CA LYS A 140 -12.98 -9.23 3.49
C LYS A 140 -11.91 -8.51 2.69
N SER A 141 -11.13 -7.64 3.33
CA SER A 141 -10.01 -6.96 2.67
C SER A 141 -9.04 -7.96 2.01
N ALA A 142 -8.64 -9.03 2.71
CA ALA A 142 -7.73 -10.05 2.17
C ALA A 142 -8.35 -10.80 0.98
N ASN A 143 -9.61 -11.20 1.09
CA ASN A 143 -10.29 -11.94 0.03
C ASN A 143 -10.51 -11.08 -1.21
N THR A 144 -10.81 -9.79 -1.04
CA THR A 144 -10.93 -8.87 -2.17
C THR A 144 -9.57 -8.59 -2.80
N ILE A 145 -8.47 -8.48 -2.03
CA ILE A 145 -7.12 -8.40 -2.61
C ILE A 145 -6.82 -9.65 -3.44
N ALA A 146 -7.09 -10.85 -2.91
CA ALA A 146 -6.87 -12.10 -3.63
C ALA A 146 -7.64 -12.14 -4.97
N GLU A 147 -8.90 -11.69 -4.99
CA GLU A 147 -9.67 -11.57 -6.24
C GLU A 147 -9.03 -10.55 -7.20
N THR A 148 -8.60 -9.38 -6.71
CA THR A 148 -7.93 -8.41 -7.59
C THR A 148 -6.63 -8.95 -8.21
N LEU A 149 -5.86 -9.74 -7.46
CA LEU A 149 -4.62 -10.35 -7.94
C LEU A 149 -4.87 -11.56 -8.83
N ARG A 150 -5.99 -12.27 -8.68
CA ARG A 150 -6.45 -13.29 -9.64
C ARG A 150 -6.82 -12.66 -10.98
N LEU A 151 -7.62 -11.59 -10.95
CA LEU A 151 -8.11 -10.89 -12.14
C LEU A 151 -7.01 -10.07 -12.83
N CYS A 152 -6.07 -9.52 -12.07
CA CYS A 152 -4.93 -8.74 -12.54
C CYS A 152 -3.63 -9.12 -11.78
N PRO A 153 -2.98 -10.25 -12.14
CA PRO A 153 -1.74 -10.72 -11.51
C PRO A 153 -0.56 -9.77 -11.70
N GLY A 154 -0.60 -8.93 -12.74
CA GLY A 154 0.38 -7.85 -12.95
C GLY A 154 0.31 -6.74 -11.88
N ASP A 155 -0.73 -6.76 -11.04
CA ASP A 155 -0.94 -5.85 -9.91
C ASP A 155 -0.85 -4.37 -10.30
N ASN A 156 -1.53 -3.99 -11.37
CA ASN A 156 -1.57 -2.60 -11.84
C ASN A 156 -2.22 -1.62 -10.83
N MET A 157 -2.84 -2.15 -9.78
CA MET A 157 -3.45 -1.39 -8.69
C MET A 157 -2.60 -1.36 -7.40
N GLY A 158 -1.45 -2.02 -7.36
CA GLY A 158 -0.52 -2.01 -6.22
C GLY A 158 -1.07 -2.65 -4.94
N GLN A 159 -1.89 -3.69 -5.04
CA GLN A 159 -2.48 -4.41 -3.91
C GLN A 159 -1.55 -5.47 -3.31
N ARG A 160 -0.50 -5.89 -4.02
CA ARG A 160 0.51 -6.84 -3.49
C ARG A 160 1.22 -6.31 -2.25
N ASP A 161 1.47 -5.00 -2.19
CA ASP A 161 2.13 -4.34 -1.05
C ASP A 161 1.32 -4.44 0.26
N TRP A 162 0.01 -4.65 0.15
CA TRP A 162 -0.88 -4.77 1.32
C TRP A 162 -1.04 -6.23 1.74
N MET A 163 -1.06 -7.15 0.77
CA MET A 163 -1.58 -8.52 0.94
C MET A 163 -0.99 -9.26 2.15
N GLY A 164 0.34 -9.33 2.26
CA GLY A 164 1.00 -10.03 3.37
C GLY A 164 0.59 -9.47 4.74
N SER A 165 0.48 -8.15 4.86
CA SER A 165 0.07 -7.48 6.10
C SER A 165 -1.40 -7.73 6.43
N VAL A 166 -2.28 -7.64 5.43
CA VAL A 166 -3.72 -7.85 5.59
C VAL A 166 -4.02 -9.31 5.95
N LEU A 167 -3.32 -10.28 5.34
CA LEU A 167 -3.44 -11.70 5.70
C LEU A 167 -3.06 -11.96 7.17
N ILE A 168 -1.97 -11.36 7.66
CA ILE A 168 -1.58 -11.50 9.07
C ILE A 168 -2.66 -10.93 9.99
N LYS A 169 -3.22 -9.76 9.67
CA LYS A 169 -4.32 -9.16 10.43
C LYS A 169 -5.60 -10.00 10.41
N ALA A 170 -5.86 -10.69 9.30
CA ALA A 170 -6.96 -11.63 9.16
C ALA A 170 -6.71 -12.97 9.87
N GLY A 171 -5.57 -13.15 10.55
CA GLY A 171 -5.18 -14.41 11.20
C GLY A 171 -4.71 -15.50 10.24
N ARG A 172 -4.58 -15.21 8.95
CA ARG A 172 -4.13 -16.15 7.90
C ARG A 172 -2.61 -16.15 7.78
N ILE A 173 -1.93 -16.55 8.87
CA ILE A 173 -0.48 -16.41 9.00
C ILE A 173 0.30 -17.28 7.99
N GLN A 174 -0.14 -18.52 7.77
CA GLN A 174 0.48 -19.43 6.79
C GLN A 174 0.37 -18.87 5.37
N ASP A 175 -0.81 -18.37 5.01
CA ASP A 175 -1.08 -17.76 3.71
C ASP A 175 -0.24 -16.51 3.48
N ALA A 176 -0.03 -15.70 4.51
CA ALA A 176 0.85 -14.53 4.44
C ALA A 176 2.28 -14.91 4.08
N LEU A 177 2.84 -15.93 4.76
CA LEU A 177 4.19 -16.39 4.45
C LEU A 177 4.27 -17.03 3.07
N SER A 178 3.27 -17.86 2.71
CA SER A 178 3.16 -18.49 1.40
C SER A 178 3.15 -17.45 0.27
N PHE A 179 2.31 -16.42 0.41
CA PHE A 179 2.22 -15.32 -0.55
C PHE A 179 3.56 -14.60 -0.73
N CYS A 180 4.23 -14.27 0.38
CA CYS A 180 5.53 -13.61 0.33
C CYS A 180 6.59 -14.51 -0.32
N GLN A 181 6.59 -15.81 -0.03
CA GLN A 181 7.51 -16.77 -0.63
C GLN A 181 7.26 -16.92 -2.13
N ALA A 182 6.01 -17.05 -2.57
CA ALA A 182 5.67 -17.15 -3.99
C ALA A 182 6.21 -15.96 -4.80
N TRP A 183 6.11 -14.74 -4.29
CA TRP A 183 6.65 -13.54 -4.95
C TRP A 183 8.16 -13.36 -4.81
N THR A 184 8.81 -14.11 -3.92
CA THR A 184 10.26 -14.08 -3.69
C THR A 184 10.96 -15.35 -4.17
N GLU A 185 10.27 -16.17 -4.96
CA GLU A 185 10.88 -17.27 -5.67
C GLU A 185 11.82 -16.76 -6.77
N PRO A 186 12.96 -17.45 -7.00
CA PRO A 186 14.02 -16.92 -7.87
C PRO A 186 13.53 -16.59 -9.28
N GLU A 187 12.72 -17.47 -9.87
CA GLU A 187 12.24 -17.30 -11.24
C GLU A 187 11.22 -16.17 -11.36
N THR A 188 10.35 -16.01 -10.37
CA THR A 188 9.41 -14.88 -10.28
C THR A 188 10.16 -13.55 -10.16
N MET A 189 11.15 -13.47 -9.27
CA MET A 189 11.96 -12.24 -9.12
C MET A 189 12.78 -11.93 -10.38
N ARG A 190 13.29 -12.97 -11.06
CA ARG A 190 14.12 -12.81 -12.26
C ARG A 190 13.31 -12.35 -13.47
N THR A 191 12.12 -12.90 -13.67
CA THR A 191 11.30 -12.66 -14.87
C THR A 191 10.25 -11.56 -14.67
N GLY A 192 9.85 -11.30 -13.43
CA GLY A 192 8.68 -10.49 -13.11
C GLY A 192 7.34 -11.19 -13.43
N THR A 193 7.37 -12.45 -13.90
CA THR A 193 6.15 -13.21 -14.19
C THR A 193 5.41 -13.48 -12.87
N PRO A 194 4.14 -13.07 -12.75
CA PRO A 194 3.34 -13.32 -11.56
C PRO A 194 3.24 -14.82 -11.25
N PRO A 195 3.35 -15.22 -9.97
CA PRO A 195 3.01 -16.58 -9.55
C PRO A 195 1.54 -16.91 -9.85
N PRO A 196 1.15 -18.20 -9.87
CA PRO A 196 -0.25 -18.61 -10.06
C PRO A 196 -1.23 -17.84 -9.17
N LEU A 197 -2.34 -17.40 -9.75
CA LEU A 197 -3.37 -16.58 -9.07
C LEU A 197 -2.80 -15.32 -8.40
N GLY A 198 -1.76 -14.72 -9.00
CA GLY A 198 -1.07 -13.56 -8.43
C GLY A 198 -0.41 -13.83 -7.08
N GLY A 199 0.01 -15.08 -6.82
CA GLY A 199 0.57 -15.52 -5.54
C GLY A 199 -0.46 -15.98 -4.50
N CYS A 200 -1.76 -15.98 -4.85
CA CYS A 200 -2.84 -16.32 -3.92
C CYS A 200 -3.26 -17.79 -3.96
N LYS A 201 -2.41 -18.69 -4.49
CA LYS A 201 -2.62 -20.13 -4.40
C LYS A 201 -2.47 -20.66 -2.96
N PHE A 202 -1.68 -19.97 -2.14
CA PHE A 202 -1.43 -20.28 -0.72
C PHE A 202 -0.94 -21.70 -0.46
N ASP A 203 0.00 -22.20 -1.27
CA ASP A 203 0.66 -23.48 -1.01
C ASP A 203 1.37 -23.44 0.37
N PRO A 204 1.53 -24.57 1.09
CA PRO A 204 2.17 -24.57 2.40
C PRO A 204 3.55 -23.89 2.39
N PRO A 205 3.82 -22.92 3.28
CA PRO A 205 5.08 -22.19 3.26
C PRO A 205 6.25 -23.07 3.72
N SER A 206 7.44 -22.77 3.18
CA SER A 206 8.68 -23.44 3.57
C SER A 206 9.31 -22.80 4.81
N GLN A 207 9.76 -23.64 5.74
CA GLN A 207 10.58 -23.22 6.90
C GLN A 207 12.09 -23.24 6.59
N THR A 208 12.49 -23.71 5.40
CA THR A 208 13.90 -23.86 5.05
C THR A 208 14.63 -22.52 5.04
N PRO A 209 15.73 -22.36 5.79
CA PRO A 209 16.56 -21.16 5.72
C PRO A 209 17.06 -20.87 4.30
N LEU A 210 17.17 -19.59 3.98
CA LEU A 210 17.69 -19.12 2.70
C LEU A 210 19.20 -19.37 2.61
N SER A 211 19.65 -19.88 1.46
CA SER A 211 21.09 -19.99 1.16
C SER A 211 21.73 -18.60 0.98
N GLN A 212 23.05 -18.50 1.11
CA GLN A 212 23.77 -17.23 0.89
C GLN A 212 23.55 -16.66 -0.52
N GLU A 213 23.48 -17.53 -1.53
CA GLU A 213 23.13 -17.14 -2.90
C GLU A 213 21.73 -16.53 -2.96
N ARG A 214 20.74 -17.16 -2.30
CA ARG A 214 19.37 -16.63 -2.24
C ARG A 214 19.35 -15.25 -1.59
N LEU A 215 20.04 -15.06 -0.48
CA LEU A 215 20.11 -13.76 0.22
C LEU A 215 20.61 -12.63 -0.70
N GLY A 216 21.61 -12.90 -1.56
CA GLY A 216 22.13 -11.93 -2.51
C GLY A 216 21.12 -11.47 -3.58
N GLY A 217 20.11 -12.29 -3.89
CA GLY A 217 19.08 -11.99 -4.88
C GLY A 217 18.03 -10.96 -4.45
N PHE A 218 17.92 -10.66 -3.14
CA PHE A 218 16.87 -9.78 -2.61
C PHE A 218 17.13 -8.28 -2.77
N LYS A 219 18.28 -7.87 -3.33
CA LYS A 219 18.73 -6.46 -3.39
C LYS A 219 17.69 -5.48 -3.94
N TYR A 220 16.83 -5.93 -4.85
CA TYR A 220 15.80 -5.10 -5.49
C TYR A 220 14.36 -5.54 -5.14
N CYS A 221 14.20 -6.37 -4.11
CA CYS A 221 12.89 -6.80 -3.66
C CYS A 221 12.19 -5.68 -2.87
N GLU A 222 10.87 -5.62 -2.98
CA GLU A 222 10.07 -4.68 -2.20
C GLU A 222 9.98 -5.16 -0.74
N SER A 223 10.37 -4.29 0.19
CA SER A 223 10.33 -4.55 1.64
C SER A 223 8.93 -4.83 2.18
N SER A 224 7.88 -4.41 1.46
CA SER A 224 6.48 -4.72 1.72
C SER A 224 6.16 -6.22 1.68
N LEU A 225 6.99 -7.03 1.00
CA LEU A 225 6.90 -8.50 1.01
C LEU A 225 7.76 -9.12 2.13
N ILE A 226 8.90 -8.52 2.43
CA ILE A 226 9.90 -9.14 3.32
C ILE A 226 9.56 -8.92 4.80
N TYR A 227 9.06 -7.74 5.18
CA TYR A 227 8.63 -7.52 6.57
C TYR A 227 7.47 -8.45 6.98
N PRO A 228 6.40 -8.63 6.18
CA PRO A 228 5.38 -9.64 6.48
C PRO A 228 5.93 -11.07 6.50
N ALA A 229 6.89 -11.42 5.63
CA ALA A 229 7.52 -12.74 5.66
C ALA A 229 8.24 -12.98 7.00
N ALA A 230 8.99 -11.99 7.49
CA ALA A 230 9.65 -12.05 8.80
C ALA A 230 8.64 -12.25 9.93
N LEU A 231 7.59 -11.43 9.94
CA LEU A 231 6.55 -11.46 10.97
C LEU A 231 5.75 -12.76 10.95
N ALA A 232 5.39 -13.26 9.76
CA ALA A 232 4.65 -14.50 9.60
C ALA A 232 5.50 -15.72 10.00
N ALA A 233 6.77 -15.78 9.57
CA ALA A 233 7.70 -16.83 9.98
C ALA A 233 7.89 -16.86 11.50
N PHE A 234 8.05 -15.69 12.13
CA PHE A 234 8.12 -15.59 13.59
C PHE A 234 6.83 -16.03 14.29
N LYS A 235 5.67 -15.64 13.77
CA LYS A 235 4.37 -16.05 14.35
C LYS A 235 4.09 -17.55 14.21
N LEU A 236 4.61 -18.19 13.15
CA LEU A 236 4.44 -19.64 12.93
C LEU A 236 5.43 -20.47 13.74
N TRP A 237 6.68 -20.02 13.83
CA TRP A 237 7.80 -20.86 14.26
C TRP A 237 8.71 -20.22 15.31
N GLY A 238 8.34 -19.07 15.84
CA GLY A 238 9.15 -18.31 16.79
C GLY A 238 10.43 -17.75 16.18
N ASP A 239 11.40 -17.46 17.06
CA ASP A 239 12.73 -17.00 16.66
C ASP A 239 13.54 -18.14 16.02
N CYS A 240 13.31 -18.36 14.73
CA CYS A 240 14.03 -19.31 13.89
C CYS A 240 14.93 -18.60 12.88
N GLU A 241 15.89 -19.32 12.31
CA GLU A 241 16.87 -18.75 11.37
C GLU A 241 16.21 -18.03 10.18
N LEU A 242 15.17 -18.62 9.59
CA LEU A 242 14.45 -18.01 8.48
C LEU A 242 13.78 -16.68 8.86
N ALA A 243 13.17 -16.60 10.05
CA ALA A 243 12.56 -15.37 10.54
C ALA A 243 13.61 -14.26 10.73
N ARG A 244 14.77 -14.59 11.30
CA ARG A 244 15.90 -13.66 11.47
C ARG A 244 16.48 -13.20 10.12
N GLN A 245 16.61 -14.11 9.16
CA GLN A 245 17.07 -13.79 7.81
C GLN A 245 16.12 -12.79 7.13
N TYR A 246 14.81 -13.03 7.17
CA TYR A 246 13.84 -12.07 6.62
C TYR A 246 13.85 -10.74 7.37
N LEU A 247 13.94 -10.74 8.71
CA LEU A 247 13.97 -9.49 9.48
C LEU A 247 15.20 -8.64 9.12
N LYS A 248 16.37 -9.27 9.02
CA LYS A 248 17.60 -8.61 8.59
C LYS A 248 17.48 -8.05 7.18
N LEU A 249 17.02 -8.86 6.21
CA LEU A 249 16.79 -8.41 4.83
C LEU A 249 15.83 -7.23 4.78
N ALA A 250 14.71 -7.30 5.50
CA ALA A 250 13.72 -6.23 5.53
C ALA A 250 14.29 -4.92 6.10
N ALA A 251 15.09 -5.03 7.18
CA ALA A 251 15.76 -3.90 7.81
C ALA A 251 16.79 -3.23 6.90
N GLU A 252 17.52 -4.02 6.10
CA GLU A 252 18.49 -3.53 5.11
C GLU A 252 17.80 -2.89 3.90
N LEU A 253 16.70 -3.49 3.41
CA LEU A 253 15.92 -2.96 2.29
C LEU A 253 15.27 -1.63 2.65
N ASN A 254 14.53 -1.58 3.76
CA ASN A 254 13.85 -0.38 4.21
C ASN A 254 14.08 -0.14 5.71
N PRO A 255 15.18 0.54 6.09
CA PRO A 255 15.53 0.78 7.49
C PRO A 255 14.58 1.75 8.20
N HIS A 256 13.73 2.48 7.45
CA HIS A 256 12.79 3.43 8.05
C HIS A 256 11.69 2.73 8.87
N VAL A 257 11.29 1.54 8.44
CA VAL A 257 10.24 0.73 9.09
C VAL A 257 10.73 0.22 10.45
N LEU A 258 11.77 -0.63 10.47
CA LEU A 258 12.29 -1.19 11.72
C LEU A 258 12.75 -0.10 12.69
N ARG A 259 13.37 0.99 12.21
CA ARG A 259 13.75 2.12 13.08
C ARG A 259 12.55 2.72 13.81
N LYS A 260 11.41 2.89 13.13
CA LYS A 260 10.19 3.46 13.74
C LYS A 260 9.52 2.49 14.71
N ILE A 261 9.51 1.19 14.38
CA ILE A 261 9.02 0.12 15.26
C ILE A 261 9.83 0.09 16.56
N LEU A 262 11.16 0.00 16.47
CA LEU A 262 12.04 -0.08 17.64
C LEU A 262 12.09 1.23 18.43
N ALA A 263 11.88 2.38 17.77
CA ALA A 263 11.70 3.66 18.46
C ALA A 263 10.31 3.81 19.12
N ARG A 264 9.40 2.84 18.98
CA ARG A 264 8.00 2.90 19.43
C ARG A 264 7.32 4.21 18.98
N ALA A 265 7.57 4.60 17.73
CA ALA A 265 6.93 5.77 17.14
C ALA A 265 5.41 5.58 17.10
N GLU A 266 4.63 6.67 17.04
CA GLU A 266 3.20 6.54 16.80
C GLU A 266 2.93 5.96 15.41
N GLN A 267 1.97 5.03 15.34
CA GLN A 267 1.48 4.50 14.07
C GLN A 267 0.86 5.64 13.25
N PRO A 268 1.18 5.76 11.96
CA PRO A 268 0.52 6.76 11.13
C PRO A 268 -1.00 6.59 11.12
N ALA A 269 -1.74 7.69 11.08
CA ALA A 269 -3.21 7.67 11.02
C ALA A 269 -3.76 7.42 9.61
N GLY A 270 -2.92 7.52 8.57
CA GLY A 270 -3.32 7.37 7.18
C GLY A 270 -2.14 7.17 6.24
N LEU A 271 -2.45 6.78 5.01
CA LEU A 271 -1.51 6.64 3.90
C LEU A 271 -0.76 7.93 3.59
N ASN A 272 0.44 7.77 3.03
CA ASN A 272 1.26 8.87 2.55
C ASN A 272 0.75 9.42 1.21
N HIS A 273 0.79 10.74 1.05
CA HIS A 273 0.41 11.44 -0.19
C HIS A 273 1.62 11.91 -1.03
N LEU A 274 2.83 11.63 -0.56
CA LEU A 274 4.07 11.92 -1.28
C LEU A 274 4.34 10.86 -2.37
N PRO A 275 5.07 11.23 -3.44
CA PRO A 275 5.59 10.26 -4.41
C PRO A 275 6.44 9.20 -3.71
N ARG A 276 6.23 7.93 -4.09
CA ARG A 276 6.95 6.79 -3.52
C ARG A 276 8.27 6.58 -4.26
N THR A 277 9.33 6.32 -3.51
CA THR A 277 10.54 5.71 -4.03
C THR A 277 10.60 4.26 -3.55
N PRO A 278 11.08 3.30 -4.37
CA PRO A 278 11.27 1.92 -3.94
C PRO A 278 12.05 1.84 -2.64
N ASN A 279 11.53 1.09 -1.67
CA ASN A 279 12.00 0.96 -0.30
C ASN A 279 12.30 2.28 0.44
N GLY A 280 11.62 3.36 0.04
CA GLY A 280 11.76 4.68 0.62
C GLY A 280 11.00 4.88 1.94
N PRO A 281 11.18 6.06 2.58
CA PRO A 281 10.45 6.41 3.78
C PRO A 281 8.93 6.54 3.54
N GLU A 282 8.49 6.88 2.33
CA GLU A 282 7.07 6.99 1.97
C GLU A 282 6.39 5.61 1.92
N GLN A 283 7.01 4.61 1.27
CA GLN A 283 6.52 3.24 1.32
C GLN A 283 6.59 2.66 2.74
N GLY A 284 7.67 2.95 3.47
CA GLY A 284 7.79 2.53 4.86
C GLY A 284 6.71 3.12 5.75
N HIS A 285 6.28 4.35 5.48
CA HIS A 285 5.13 4.96 6.16
C HIS A 285 3.82 4.22 5.85
N ASP A 286 3.56 3.88 4.60
CA ASP A 286 2.35 3.13 4.21
C ASP A 286 2.33 1.74 4.86
N TYR A 287 3.46 1.04 4.89
CA TYR A 287 3.61 -0.23 5.59
C TYR A 287 3.33 -0.09 7.10
N LEU A 288 3.83 0.97 7.74
CA LEU A 288 3.59 1.20 9.16
C LEU A 288 2.14 1.57 9.45
N TRP A 289 1.50 2.38 8.59
CA TRP A 289 0.07 2.65 8.68
C TRP A 289 -0.74 1.35 8.67
N LEU A 290 -0.37 0.41 7.78
CA LEU A 290 -1.00 -0.91 7.73
C LEU A 290 -0.70 -1.75 8.96
N THR A 291 0.56 -1.91 9.35
CA THR A 291 1.00 -3.15 10.03
C THR A 291 1.65 -2.90 11.39
N GLN A 292 1.89 -1.65 11.78
CA GLN A 292 2.75 -1.35 12.93
C GLN A 292 2.23 -1.92 14.26
N ASP A 293 0.91 -1.95 14.47
CA ASP A 293 0.28 -2.57 15.64
C ASP A 293 0.70 -4.03 15.84
N LEU A 294 0.85 -4.80 14.76
CA LEU A 294 1.30 -6.19 14.83
C LEU A 294 2.74 -6.34 15.30
N TRP A 295 3.58 -5.31 15.08
CA TRP A 295 4.95 -5.25 15.58
C TRP A 295 5.04 -4.75 17.03
N MET A 296 3.98 -4.14 17.56
CA MET A 296 3.95 -3.63 18.93
C MET A 296 3.53 -4.68 19.96
N VAL A 297 3.14 -5.89 19.52
CA VAL A 297 2.89 -7.02 20.41
C VAL A 297 4.18 -7.31 21.21
N PRO A 298 4.12 -7.49 22.54
CA PRO A 298 5.33 -7.48 23.39
C PRO A 298 6.42 -8.46 22.99
N ASP A 299 6.05 -9.69 22.62
CA ASP A 299 6.99 -10.74 22.19
C ASP A 299 7.60 -10.44 20.81
N VAL A 300 6.80 -9.97 19.86
CA VAL A 300 7.26 -9.56 18.52
C VAL A 300 8.23 -8.38 18.62
N TRP A 301 7.89 -7.36 19.43
CA TRP A 301 8.75 -6.20 19.61
C TRP A 301 10.07 -6.58 20.29
N ALA A 302 10.00 -7.39 21.36
CA ALA A 302 11.18 -7.85 22.09
C ALA A 302 12.11 -8.69 21.21
N TRP A 303 11.55 -9.57 20.38
CA TRP A 303 12.31 -10.31 19.37
C TRP A 303 13.03 -9.35 18.41
N ALA A 304 12.31 -8.40 17.82
CA ALA A 304 12.91 -7.47 16.86
C ALA A 304 13.98 -6.54 17.47
N ASP A 305 13.84 -6.14 18.74
CA ASP A 305 14.84 -5.32 19.46
C ASP A 305 16.08 -6.12 19.90
N GLY A 306 15.89 -7.41 20.16
CA GLY A 306 16.95 -8.36 20.51
C GLY A 306 17.73 -8.89 19.30
N ASP A 307 17.16 -8.83 18.10
CA ASP A 307 17.75 -9.39 16.89
C ASP A 307 18.89 -8.53 16.30
N VAL A 308 19.83 -9.19 15.61
CA VAL A 308 20.97 -8.55 14.94
C VAL A 308 20.54 -7.57 13.84
N ALA A 309 19.33 -7.72 13.29
CA ALA A 309 18.75 -6.83 12.30
C ALA A 309 18.68 -5.37 12.77
N LYS A 310 18.60 -5.12 14.09
CA LYS A 310 18.62 -3.74 14.62
C LYS A 310 19.88 -2.99 14.24
N GLU A 311 20.99 -3.69 14.01
CA GLU A 311 22.27 -3.10 13.62
C GLU A 311 22.16 -2.32 12.30
N ALA A 312 21.27 -2.74 11.40
CA ALA A 312 21.00 -2.05 10.13
C ALA A 312 20.34 -0.67 10.32
N VAL A 313 19.70 -0.42 11.48
CA VAL A 313 18.95 0.81 11.74
C VAL A 313 19.58 1.75 12.78
N LEU A 314 20.60 1.29 13.50
CA LEU A 314 21.38 2.13 14.42
C LEU A 314 22.18 3.19 13.64
N LYS A 315 22.16 4.44 14.13
CA LYS A 315 22.85 5.55 13.47
C LYS A 315 24.17 5.88 14.15
N THR A 316 25.11 6.35 13.33
CA THR A 316 26.35 6.97 13.78
C THR A 316 26.16 8.49 13.85
N CYS A 317 26.76 9.12 14.86
CA CYS A 317 26.73 10.56 15.04
C CYS A 317 27.21 11.26 13.75
N SER A 318 26.41 12.21 13.25
CA SER A 318 26.67 12.90 11.99
C SER A 318 27.86 13.86 12.06
N ARG A 319 28.38 14.19 13.25
CA ARG A 319 29.56 15.04 13.39
C ARG A 319 30.81 14.30 12.89
N PRO A 320 31.54 14.87 11.90
CA PRO A 320 32.84 14.35 11.48
C PRO A 320 33.81 14.19 12.67
N GLY A 321 34.46 13.04 12.76
CA GLY A 321 35.43 12.71 13.81
C GLY A 321 34.83 12.31 15.17
N CYS A 322 33.50 12.17 15.31
CA CYS A 322 32.92 11.66 16.55
C CYS A 322 32.91 10.13 16.63
N GLY A 323 32.49 9.44 15.57
CA GLY A 323 32.43 7.96 15.49
C GLY A 323 31.45 7.25 16.42
N ARG A 324 30.85 7.92 17.41
CA ARG A 324 29.87 7.30 18.32
C ARG A 324 28.68 6.77 17.56
N ARG A 325 28.28 5.54 17.86
CA ARG A 325 27.12 4.84 17.29
C ARG A 325 26.07 4.61 18.37
N GLU A 326 24.80 4.67 17.96
CA GLU A 326 23.67 4.31 18.81
C GLU A 326 23.84 2.87 19.32
N THR A 327 23.42 2.62 20.55
CA THR A 327 23.31 1.26 21.14
C THR A 327 21.86 0.83 21.26
N THR A 328 20.96 1.81 21.41
CA THR A 328 19.51 1.66 21.33
C THR A 328 18.97 2.56 20.22
N VAL A 329 17.92 2.10 19.55
CA VAL A 329 17.34 2.85 18.43
C VAL A 329 16.80 4.21 18.91
N ALA A 330 17.09 5.26 18.14
CA ALA A 330 16.70 6.64 18.45
C ALA A 330 17.29 7.21 19.75
N GLN A 331 18.40 6.63 20.26
CA GLN A 331 19.18 7.19 21.36
C GLN A 331 19.69 8.61 21.05
N PHE A 332 20.09 8.87 19.79
CA PHE A 332 20.63 10.16 19.39
C PHE A 332 19.51 11.14 19.01
N LYS A 333 19.75 12.43 19.25
CA LYS A 333 18.79 13.47 18.88
C LYS A 333 18.98 13.89 17.43
N CYS A 334 17.88 13.96 16.68
CA CYS A 334 17.88 14.49 15.33
C CYS A 334 17.97 16.03 15.33
N CYS A 335 18.58 16.61 14.30
CA CYS A 335 18.48 18.04 14.05
C CYS A 335 17.01 18.46 13.91
N GLY A 336 16.52 19.35 14.77
CA GLY A 336 15.11 19.75 14.78
C GLY A 336 14.60 20.38 13.48
N ALA A 337 15.50 20.96 12.67
CA ALA A 337 15.14 21.60 11.41
C ALA A 337 15.02 20.61 10.24
N CYS A 338 16.09 19.88 9.90
CA CYS A 338 16.06 18.96 8.75
C CYS A 338 15.52 17.56 9.09
N LYS A 339 15.60 17.16 10.37
CA LYS A 339 15.33 15.81 10.90
C LYS A 339 16.15 14.69 10.25
N ASP A 340 17.27 15.05 9.63
CA ASP A 340 18.09 14.16 8.79
C ASP A 340 19.40 13.79 9.50
N ALA A 341 20.16 14.79 9.97
CA ALA A 341 21.34 14.59 10.79
C ALA A 341 20.97 14.17 12.22
N VAL A 342 21.77 13.30 12.82
CA VAL A 342 21.62 12.80 14.20
C VAL A 342 22.89 13.03 14.99
N TYR A 343 22.77 13.43 16.25
CA TYR A 343 23.91 13.75 17.10
C TYR A 343 23.79 13.05 18.44
N CYS A 344 24.92 12.51 18.93
CA CYS A 344 25.02 11.89 20.25
C CYS A 344 24.83 12.89 21.40
N GLY A 345 24.81 14.20 21.11
CA GLY A 345 24.54 15.26 22.06
C GLY A 345 24.60 16.65 21.41
N GLN A 346 24.10 17.66 22.12
CA GLN A 346 24.05 19.04 21.64
C GLN A 346 25.44 19.60 21.30
N GLU A 347 26.49 19.17 22.00
CA GLU A 347 27.86 19.58 21.72
C GLU A 347 28.32 19.20 20.31
N CYS A 348 28.00 17.98 19.88
CA CYS A 348 28.36 17.52 18.54
C CYS A 348 27.59 18.27 17.46
N GLN A 349 26.31 18.58 17.71
CA GLN A 349 25.51 19.42 16.82
C GLN A 349 26.09 20.84 16.70
N LYS A 350 26.46 21.48 17.82
CA LYS A 350 27.05 22.83 17.82
C LYS A 350 28.39 22.86 17.07
N LYS A 351 29.25 21.87 17.30
CA LYS A 351 30.55 21.75 16.60
C LYS A 351 30.40 21.52 15.10
N ASP A 352 29.39 20.76 14.68
CA ASP A 352 29.12 20.46 13.27
C ASP A 352 28.32 21.57 12.55
N TRP A 353 27.68 22.48 13.29
CA TRP A 353 26.69 23.42 12.75
C TRP A 353 27.19 24.25 11.55
N LYS A 354 28.44 24.73 11.59
CA LYS A 354 29.02 25.51 10.48
C LYS A 354 29.03 24.71 9.17
N ALA A 355 29.35 23.41 9.23
CA ALA A 355 29.38 22.53 8.07
C ALA A 355 27.98 21.99 7.70
N HIS A 356 27.13 21.71 8.70
CA HIS A 356 25.79 21.16 8.49
C HIS A 356 24.77 22.19 7.97
N LYS A 357 24.85 23.45 8.41
CA LYS A 357 23.83 24.49 8.17
C LYS A 357 23.43 24.65 6.69
N PRO A 358 24.36 24.68 5.71
CA PRO A 358 23.98 24.79 4.29
C PRO A 358 23.07 23.64 3.83
N LYS A 359 23.51 22.38 4.06
CA LYS A 359 22.74 21.17 3.73
C LYS A 359 21.41 21.10 4.48
N CYS A 360 21.40 21.54 5.74
CA CYS A 360 20.19 21.60 6.55
C CYS A 360 19.13 22.52 5.93
N GLN A 361 19.54 23.70 5.46
CA GLN A 361 18.64 24.68 4.85
C GLN A 361 18.11 24.19 3.50
N GLU A 362 18.96 23.59 2.68
CA GLU A 362 18.57 22.99 1.40
C GLU A 362 17.53 21.88 1.60
N ARG A 363 17.81 20.93 2.50
CA ARG A 363 16.87 19.85 2.83
C ARG A 363 15.54 20.37 3.34
N ARG A 364 15.56 21.44 4.15
CA ARG A 364 14.34 22.10 4.64
C ARG A 364 13.55 22.71 3.48
N LYS A 365 14.20 23.50 2.62
CA LYS A 365 13.58 24.09 1.43
C LYS A 365 12.96 23.02 0.53
N LEU A 366 13.66 21.92 0.27
CA LEU A 366 13.13 20.82 -0.53
C LEU A 366 11.84 20.25 0.09
N LYS A 367 11.85 19.95 1.39
CA LYS A 367 10.65 19.46 2.09
C LYS A 367 9.49 20.45 2.06
N ASP A 368 9.78 21.74 2.23
CA ASP A 368 8.78 22.81 2.18
C ASP A 368 8.20 22.97 0.77
N THR A 369 9.05 22.92 -0.27
CA THR A 369 8.63 22.96 -1.68
C THR A 369 7.73 21.76 -2.03
N ILE A 370 8.13 20.55 -1.65
CA ILE A 370 7.33 19.33 -1.87
C ILE A 370 5.96 19.48 -1.22
N ARG A 371 5.91 19.95 0.04
CA ARG A 371 4.65 20.22 0.74
C ARG A 371 3.81 21.31 0.08
N ALA A 372 4.44 22.36 -0.45
CA ALA A 372 3.75 23.47 -1.10
C ALA A 372 3.13 23.05 -2.44
N MET A 373 3.85 22.26 -3.25
CA MET A 373 3.34 21.68 -4.50
C MET A 373 2.11 20.78 -4.30
N GLN A 374 1.93 20.27 -3.08
CA GLN A 374 0.83 19.37 -2.70
C GLN A 374 -0.38 20.08 -2.09
N ARG A 375 -0.28 21.37 -1.79
CA ARG A 375 -1.47 22.18 -1.50
C ARG A 375 -2.17 22.45 -2.83
N PRO A 376 -3.47 22.15 -2.99
CA PRO A 376 -4.17 22.50 -4.23
C PRO A 376 -4.02 24.00 -4.46
N ARG A 377 -3.71 24.40 -5.71
CA ARG A 377 -3.70 25.81 -6.08
C ARG A 377 -5.07 26.39 -5.75
N SER A 378 -5.12 27.31 -4.79
CA SER A 378 -6.27 28.20 -4.62
C SER A 378 -6.31 29.08 -5.86
N THR A 379 -7.03 28.66 -6.89
CA THR A 379 -7.48 29.59 -7.91
C THR A 379 -8.57 30.42 -7.27
N GLY A 380 -8.27 31.71 -7.06
CA GLY A 380 -9.25 32.72 -6.67
C GLY A 380 -10.33 32.90 -7.70
#